data_AF-A0A2E7CI47-F1
#
_entry.id   AF-A0A2E7CI47-F1
#
_cell.length_a   1.000
_cell.length_b   1.000
_cell.length_c   1.000
_cell.angle_alpha   90.00
_cell.angle_beta   90.00
_cell.angle_gamma   90.00
#
_symmetry.space_group_name_H-M   'P 1'
#
loop_
_entity.id
_entity.type
_entity.pdbx_description
1 polymer ?
#
loop_
_entity_poly.entity_id
_entity_poly.type
_entity_poly.pdbx_seq_one_letter_code
_entity_poly.pdbx_strand_id
1 'polypeptide(L)'
;MLALWLFCSLVYAVDSDNDGVDDINDCDPENASVYPDATEICDDLDNDCDDQIDEGVLKTFWEDADGDGFGNPEEYLQGCSPPMGYVLNNTDCDDTNPVFHPNQVELCDDFDNNCNSEIDEGCAGNEPSYDGINEEDQNEENNDTGSLDTAILDSGALNSDTEESDRPPTSSGFIPQEEPSGCGDKSWLIIPLILLGRRRLLYK
;
A
#
# COMPACT_ATOMS: atom_id res chain seq x y z
N MET A 1 70.87 22.76 -22.98
CA MET A 1 69.53 23.28 -23.33
C MET A 1 68.53 22.27 -22.81
N LEU A 2 67.72 22.67 -21.84
CA LEU A 2 66.82 21.80 -21.08
C LEU A 2 65.89 21.05 -22.04
N ALA A 3 66.08 19.73 -22.14
CA ALA A 3 65.13 18.85 -22.78
C ALA A 3 63.92 18.70 -21.85
N LEU A 4 62.82 19.33 -22.24
CA LEU A 4 61.52 18.70 -22.31
C LEU A 4 61.13 17.82 -21.10
N TRP A 5 60.94 18.45 -19.93
CA TRP A 5 60.15 17.88 -18.83
C TRP A 5 58.75 18.49 -18.83
N LEU A 6 58.11 18.56 -20.01
CA LEU A 6 56.65 18.59 -20.06
C LEU A 6 56.18 17.13 -20.03
N PHE A 7 56.34 16.48 -18.88
CA PHE A 7 55.25 15.61 -18.44
C PHE A 7 54.14 16.58 -18.05
N CYS A 8 53.39 17.02 -19.06
CA CYS A 8 52.04 17.46 -18.82
C CYS A 8 51.38 16.23 -18.22
N SER A 9 51.25 16.20 -16.89
CA SER A 9 50.35 15.29 -16.22
C SER A 9 48.96 15.63 -16.75
N LEU A 10 48.61 15.09 -17.93
CA LEU A 10 47.23 14.83 -18.25
C LEU A 10 46.81 13.79 -17.23
N VAL A 11 46.26 14.27 -16.12
CA VAL A 11 45.20 13.55 -15.45
C VAL A 11 44.15 13.39 -16.53
N TYR A 12 44.11 12.22 -17.16
CA TYR A 12 42.97 11.86 -17.99
C TYR A 12 41.79 11.87 -17.03
N ALA A 13 40.87 12.80 -17.24
CA ALA A 13 39.51 12.64 -16.76
C ALA A 13 39.04 11.29 -17.32
N VAL A 14 38.98 10.30 -16.43
CA VAL A 14 38.34 9.03 -16.75
C VAL A 14 36.85 9.30 -16.66
N ASP A 15 36.14 8.77 -17.64
CA ASP A 15 34.70 8.82 -17.78
C ASP A 15 34.34 7.36 -18.08
N SER A 16 33.96 6.66 -17.02
CA SER A 16 33.86 5.20 -16.99
C SER A 16 32.57 4.68 -17.62
N ASP A 17 31.49 5.48 -17.63
CA ASP A 17 30.17 5.10 -18.14
C ASP A 17 29.71 5.88 -19.39
N ASN A 18 30.47 6.91 -19.78
CA ASN A 18 30.29 7.71 -20.99
C ASN A 18 29.03 8.59 -21.01
N ASP A 19 28.68 9.17 -19.87
CA ASP A 19 27.62 10.17 -19.69
C ASP A 19 28.07 11.60 -20.07
N GLY A 20 29.38 11.86 -20.05
CA GLY A 20 29.99 13.17 -20.34
C GLY A 20 30.51 13.93 -19.11
N VAL A 21 30.40 13.34 -17.92
CA VAL A 21 31.01 13.79 -16.66
C VAL A 21 32.22 12.90 -16.36
N ASP A 22 33.17 13.40 -15.58
CA ASP A 22 34.34 12.60 -15.20
C ASP A 22 34.14 11.94 -13.83
N ASP A 23 34.80 10.81 -13.60
CA ASP A 23 34.61 9.95 -12.41
C ASP A 23 34.80 10.68 -11.06
N ILE A 24 35.37 11.89 -11.06
CA ILE A 24 35.58 12.70 -9.84
C ILE A 24 34.42 13.66 -9.56
N ASN A 25 33.65 14.06 -10.57
CA ASN A 25 32.49 14.94 -10.43
C ASN A 25 31.16 14.18 -10.56
N ASP A 26 31.21 12.90 -10.92
CA ASP A 26 30.07 11.99 -10.97
C ASP A 26 29.87 11.26 -9.63
N CYS A 27 28.62 11.21 -9.14
CA CYS A 27 28.28 10.52 -7.91
C CYS A 27 28.11 8.99 -8.09
N ASP A 28 27.90 8.49 -9.31
CA ASP A 28 27.88 7.06 -9.66
C ASP A 28 28.59 6.78 -11.00
N PRO A 29 29.94 6.72 -11.01
CA PRO A 29 30.77 6.68 -12.24
C PRO A 29 30.64 5.40 -13.09
N GLU A 30 29.79 4.44 -12.70
CA GLU A 30 29.50 3.25 -13.52
C GLU A 30 28.08 3.30 -14.12
N ASN A 31 27.34 4.39 -13.93
CA ASN A 31 25.93 4.51 -14.26
C ASN A 31 25.59 5.80 -15.01
N ALA A 32 25.57 5.72 -16.35
CA ALA A 32 25.37 6.88 -17.21
C ALA A 32 23.98 7.55 -17.14
N SER A 33 23.10 7.11 -16.25
CA SER A 33 21.82 7.77 -15.94
C SER A 33 21.88 8.61 -14.66
N VAL A 34 23.00 8.57 -13.93
CA VAL A 34 23.25 9.30 -12.70
C VAL A 34 24.41 10.25 -12.96
N TYR A 35 24.16 11.56 -12.92
CA TYR A 35 25.18 12.60 -13.15
C TYR A 35 24.64 13.98 -12.76
N PRO A 36 25.50 14.96 -12.45
CA PRO A 36 25.06 16.32 -12.12
C PRO A 36 24.05 16.92 -13.12
N ASP A 37 22.93 17.43 -12.62
CA ASP A 37 21.81 17.99 -13.41
C ASP A 37 21.05 16.96 -14.30
N ALA A 38 21.16 15.65 -14.03
CA ALA A 38 20.28 14.66 -14.68
C ALA A 38 18.80 14.91 -14.35
N THR A 39 17.90 14.24 -15.06
CA THR A 39 16.47 14.28 -14.72
C THR A 39 16.18 13.16 -13.74
N GLU A 40 15.66 13.51 -12.57
CA GLU A 40 15.16 12.54 -11.60
C GLU A 40 14.17 11.55 -12.22
N ILE A 41 14.33 10.29 -11.84
CA ILE A 41 13.49 9.16 -12.16
C ILE A 41 13.18 8.50 -10.83
N CYS A 42 11.92 8.10 -10.63
CA CYS A 42 11.51 7.44 -9.40
C CYS A 42 12.03 6.00 -9.34
N ASP A 43 13.30 5.82 -8.99
CA ASP A 43 14.02 4.54 -8.97
C ASP A 43 14.89 4.32 -7.71
N ASP A 44 14.64 5.10 -6.66
CA ASP A 44 15.34 5.07 -5.37
C ASP A 44 16.83 5.45 -5.48
N LEU A 45 17.22 6.17 -6.55
CA LEU A 45 18.55 6.75 -6.75
C LEU A 45 18.48 8.28 -6.75
N ASP A 46 19.60 8.90 -6.41
CA ASP A 46 19.86 10.32 -6.65
C ASP A 46 20.41 10.40 -8.08
N ASN A 47 19.59 10.76 -9.07
CA ASN A 47 20.04 10.78 -10.46
C ASN A 47 20.83 12.04 -10.78
N ASP A 48 20.50 13.17 -10.15
CA ASP A 48 21.07 14.48 -10.47
C ASP A 48 22.24 14.93 -9.56
N CYS A 49 22.64 14.05 -8.64
CA CYS A 49 23.74 14.20 -7.68
C CYS A 49 23.59 15.40 -6.73
N ASP A 50 22.36 15.71 -6.28
CA ASP A 50 22.07 16.84 -5.39
C ASP A 50 21.89 16.49 -3.89
N ASP A 51 22.16 15.23 -3.52
CA ASP A 51 21.94 14.62 -2.19
C ASP A 51 20.45 14.44 -1.82
N GLN A 52 19.52 14.62 -2.75
CA GLN A 52 18.11 14.23 -2.64
C GLN A 52 17.85 13.01 -3.54
N ILE A 53 16.82 12.25 -3.18
CA ILE A 53 16.46 11.03 -3.89
C ILE A 53 15.02 11.21 -4.38
N ASP A 54 14.80 10.99 -5.67
CA ASP A 54 13.50 11.01 -6.32
C ASP A 54 12.72 12.33 -6.12
N GLU A 55 13.39 13.47 -5.92
CA GLU A 55 12.71 14.73 -5.70
C GLU A 55 11.97 15.22 -6.94
N GLY A 56 10.81 15.85 -6.73
CA GLY A 56 9.97 16.31 -7.83
C GLY A 56 9.26 15.22 -8.64
N VAL A 57 9.59 13.93 -8.43
CA VAL A 57 8.94 12.79 -9.12
C VAL A 57 8.03 11.95 -8.22
N LEU A 58 8.10 12.12 -6.89
CA LEU A 58 7.20 11.46 -5.96
C LEU A 58 5.72 11.83 -6.20
N LYS A 59 4.85 10.84 -6.05
CA LYS A 59 3.39 11.02 -6.03
C LYS A 59 2.88 10.95 -4.62
N THR A 60 1.78 11.66 -4.36
CA THR A 60 1.03 11.53 -3.11
C THR A 60 0.03 10.39 -3.24
N PHE A 61 -0.06 9.56 -2.21
CA PHE A 61 -1.05 8.52 -2.04
C PHE A 61 -1.75 8.71 -0.70
N TRP A 62 -3.04 8.37 -0.63
CA TRP A 62 -3.90 8.56 0.53
C TRP A 62 -4.35 7.21 1.09
N GLU A 63 -4.44 7.10 2.41
CA GLU A 63 -4.87 5.87 3.08
C GLU A 63 -6.30 5.50 2.65
N ASP A 64 -6.53 4.22 2.39
CA ASP A 64 -7.83 3.59 2.10
C ASP A 64 -8.04 2.52 3.17
N ALA A 65 -8.53 2.95 4.34
CA ALA A 65 -8.55 2.15 5.56
C ALA A 65 -9.73 1.15 5.58
N ASP A 66 -10.82 1.45 4.89
CA ASP A 66 -11.98 0.57 4.78
C ASP A 66 -12.00 -0.33 3.53
N GLY A 67 -11.15 -0.05 2.54
CA GLY A 67 -10.91 -0.88 1.37
C GLY A 67 -11.93 -0.69 0.23
N ASP A 68 -12.58 0.46 0.14
CA ASP A 68 -13.53 0.78 -0.93
C ASP A 68 -12.87 1.35 -2.21
N GLY A 69 -11.58 1.71 -2.13
CA GLY A 69 -10.78 2.26 -3.22
C GLY A 69 -10.71 3.79 -3.25
N PHE A 70 -11.23 4.48 -2.25
CA PHE A 70 -11.16 5.92 -2.05
C PHE A 70 -10.23 6.25 -0.89
N GLY A 71 -9.52 7.38 -1.02
CA GLY A 71 -8.49 7.74 -0.06
C GLY A 71 -8.92 8.87 0.86
N ASN A 72 -8.52 8.80 2.11
CA ASN A 72 -8.67 9.84 3.11
C ASN A 72 -7.80 11.06 2.81
N PRO A 73 -8.36 12.26 2.54
CA PRO A 73 -7.57 13.45 2.25
C PRO A 73 -6.68 13.96 3.39
N GLU A 74 -6.90 13.51 4.64
CA GLU A 74 -6.11 13.92 5.81
C GLU A 74 -4.89 13.01 6.06
N GLU A 75 -4.90 11.76 5.59
CA GLU A 75 -3.84 10.78 5.82
C GLU A 75 -3.15 10.40 4.50
N TYR A 76 -1.90 10.85 4.31
CA TYR A 76 -1.18 10.68 3.05
C TYR A 76 0.31 10.41 3.21
N LEU A 77 0.88 9.74 2.21
CA LEU A 77 2.31 9.47 2.07
C LEU A 77 2.77 9.84 0.66
N GLN A 78 4.06 10.08 0.50
CA GLN A 78 4.69 10.28 -0.81
C GLN A 78 5.57 9.10 -1.18
N GLY A 79 5.60 8.74 -2.47
CA GLY A 79 6.43 7.65 -2.97
C GLY A 79 6.34 7.46 -4.49
N CYS A 80 7.13 6.52 -5.02
CA CYS A 80 7.09 6.14 -6.43
C CYS A 80 5.88 5.28 -6.80
N SER A 81 5.41 4.47 -5.84
CA SER A 81 4.32 3.53 -6.02
C SER A 81 3.42 3.51 -4.78
N PRO A 82 2.12 3.18 -4.93
CA PRO A 82 1.19 3.17 -3.81
C PRO A 82 1.61 2.12 -2.78
N PRO A 83 1.79 2.48 -1.50
CA PRO A 83 1.90 1.52 -0.42
C PRO A 83 0.65 0.63 -0.30
N MET A 84 0.76 -0.48 0.41
CA MET A 84 -0.41 -1.31 0.71
C MET A 84 -1.42 -0.52 1.56
N GLY A 85 -2.69 -0.51 1.14
CA GLY A 85 -3.74 0.27 1.80
C GLY A 85 -3.73 1.75 1.44
N TYR A 86 -3.09 2.14 0.33
CA TYR A 86 -3.09 3.52 -0.15
C TYR A 86 -3.51 3.60 -1.63
N VAL A 87 -4.24 4.66 -1.98
CA VAL A 87 -4.76 4.93 -3.33
C VAL A 87 -4.34 6.32 -3.82
N LEU A 88 -4.54 6.59 -5.12
CA LEU A 88 -4.12 7.85 -5.77
C LEU A 88 -5.17 8.97 -5.69
N ASN A 89 -6.39 8.66 -5.24
CA ASN A 89 -7.43 9.66 -5.04
C ASN A 89 -7.55 9.99 -3.55
N ASN A 90 -8.19 11.11 -3.23
CA ASN A 90 -8.29 11.65 -1.88
C ASN A 90 -9.73 12.10 -1.58
N THR A 91 -10.69 11.36 -2.10
CA THR A 91 -12.09 11.80 -2.22
C THR A 91 -13.02 11.08 -1.26
N ASP A 92 -12.48 10.34 -0.30
CA ASP A 92 -13.26 9.71 0.77
C ASP A 92 -13.65 10.74 1.85
N CYS A 93 -14.91 10.71 2.29
CA CYS A 93 -15.42 11.53 3.38
C CYS A 93 -15.54 10.78 4.72
N ASP A 94 -15.56 9.44 4.73
CA ASP A 94 -15.49 8.59 5.92
C ASP A 94 -14.73 7.28 5.65
N ASP A 95 -13.41 7.37 5.75
CA ASP A 95 -12.42 6.28 5.57
C ASP A 95 -12.54 5.13 6.58
N THR A 96 -13.57 5.15 7.43
CA THR A 96 -13.89 4.04 8.34
C THR A 96 -15.08 3.22 7.87
N ASN A 97 -15.74 3.62 6.78
CA ASN A 97 -17.01 3.06 6.35
C ASN A 97 -17.16 2.99 4.81
N PRO A 98 -17.09 1.77 4.22
CA PRO A 98 -16.94 1.58 2.77
C PRO A 98 -18.21 1.85 1.95
N VAL A 99 -19.22 2.49 2.56
CA VAL A 99 -20.45 2.95 1.90
C VAL A 99 -20.58 4.47 1.89
N PHE A 100 -19.52 5.20 2.26
CA PHE A 100 -19.46 6.66 2.25
C PHE A 100 -18.37 7.14 1.29
N HIS A 101 -18.66 7.17 -0.01
CA HIS A 101 -17.66 7.52 -1.02
C HIS A 101 -18.27 8.03 -2.34
N PRO A 102 -17.52 8.76 -3.21
CA PRO A 102 -18.01 9.47 -4.42
C PRO A 102 -18.89 8.73 -5.42
N ASN A 103 -18.91 7.40 -5.37
CA ASN A 103 -19.64 6.56 -6.32
C ASN A 103 -20.87 5.88 -5.69
N GLN A 104 -21.22 6.24 -4.46
CA GLN A 104 -22.39 5.71 -3.79
C GLN A 104 -23.68 6.38 -4.25
N VAL A 105 -24.79 5.71 -3.93
CA VAL A 105 -26.13 6.26 -4.12
C VAL A 105 -26.52 6.97 -2.82
N GLU A 106 -27.01 8.20 -2.93
CA GLU A 106 -27.54 8.93 -1.79
C GLU A 106 -28.76 8.23 -1.18
N LEU A 107 -28.72 8.04 0.13
CA LEU A 107 -29.83 7.60 0.96
C LEU A 107 -30.39 8.83 1.67
N CYS A 108 -31.68 8.80 2.01
CA CYS A 108 -32.30 9.86 2.81
C CYS A 108 -32.12 9.54 4.30
N ASP A 109 -30.88 9.61 4.80
CA ASP A 109 -30.50 9.19 6.14
C ASP A 109 -29.73 10.26 6.95
N ASP A 110 -29.80 11.53 6.51
CA ASP A 110 -29.12 12.69 7.09
C ASP A 110 -27.58 12.64 6.97
N PHE A 111 -27.02 11.76 6.12
CA PHE A 111 -25.60 11.70 5.82
C PHE A 111 -25.31 11.83 4.32
N ASP A 112 -24.18 12.42 3.97
CA ASP A 112 -23.66 12.50 2.59
C ASP A 112 -23.02 11.15 2.22
N ASN A 113 -23.79 10.19 1.70
CA ASN A 113 -23.26 8.87 1.38
C ASN A 113 -22.33 8.91 0.17
N ASN A 114 -22.50 9.88 -0.72
CA ASN A 114 -21.73 9.97 -1.95
C ASN A 114 -20.65 11.04 -1.95
N CYS A 115 -20.28 11.56 -0.79
CA CYS A 115 -19.20 12.52 -0.56
C CYS A 115 -19.18 13.70 -1.54
N ASN A 116 -20.36 14.22 -1.93
CA ASN A 116 -20.45 15.35 -2.85
C ASN A 116 -20.61 16.70 -2.13
N SER A 117 -20.55 16.70 -0.79
CA SER A 117 -20.75 17.85 0.09
C SER A 117 -22.18 18.39 0.16
N GLU A 118 -23.15 17.66 -0.37
CA GLU A 118 -24.58 17.85 -0.17
C GLU A 118 -25.10 16.68 0.68
N ILE A 119 -26.13 16.93 1.49
CA ILE A 119 -26.76 15.90 2.32
C ILE A 119 -28.16 15.66 1.75
N ASP A 120 -28.52 14.39 1.55
CA ASP A 120 -29.85 13.92 1.14
C ASP A 120 -30.34 14.55 -0.19
N GLU A 121 -29.46 14.77 -1.17
CA GLU A 121 -29.89 15.33 -2.45
C GLU A 121 -30.76 14.34 -3.26
N GLY A 122 -31.77 14.87 -3.94
CA GLY A 122 -32.70 14.03 -4.70
C GLY A 122 -33.73 13.28 -3.85
N CYS A 123 -33.73 13.48 -2.52
CA CYS A 123 -34.79 13.01 -1.64
C CYS A 123 -36.12 13.74 -1.93
N ALA A 124 -37.08 13.01 -2.49
CA ALA A 124 -38.41 13.54 -2.79
C ALA A 124 -39.26 13.61 -1.51
N GLY A 125 -39.00 14.62 -0.69
CA GLY A 125 -39.79 14.92 0.49
C GLY A 125 -38.92 15.55 1.55
N ASN A 126 -39.12 16.85 1.78
CA ASN A 126 -38.72 17.49 3.03
C ASN A 126 -39.59 16.88 4.14
N GLU A 127 -39.28 15.68 4.61
CA GLU A 127 -39.80 15.19 5.87
C GLU A 127 -38.59 14.76 6.67
N PRO A 128 -38.17 15.58 7.66
CA PRO A 128 -37.30 15.08 8.70
C PRO A 128 -37.96 13.82 9.24
N SER A 129 -37.27 12.68 9.15
CA SER A 129 -37.68 11.47 9.86
C SER A 129 -37.41 11.66 11.36
N TYR A 130 -38.09 12.61 11.98
CA TYR A 130 -38.19 12.75 13.42
C TYR A 130 -39.62 13.15 13.81
N ASP A 131 -40.57 12.26 13.60
CA ASP A 131 -41.86 12.28 14.32
C ASP A 131 -41.71 11.55 15.66
N GLY A 132 -40.81 12.06 16.48
CA GLY A 132 -40.78 11.82 17.91
C GLY A 132 -41.69 12.83 18.61
N ILE A 133 -42.98 12.50 18.70
CA ILE A 133 -43.94 12.96 19.73
C ILE A 133 -43.71 14.37 20.33
N ASN A 134 -44.36 15.39 19.79
CA ASN A 134 -44.77 16.53 20.61
C ASN A 134 -45.96 16.09 21.48
N GLU A 135 -45.68 15.56 22.68
CA GLU A 135 -46.64 15.52 23.77
C GLU A 135 -46.88 16.93 24.32
N GLU A 136 -47.54 17.79 23.54
CA GLU A 136 -48.23 18.97 24.07
C GLU A 136 -49.54 19.18 23.30
N ASP A 137 -50.48 18.23 23.37
CA ASP A 137 -51.88 18.57 23.19
C ASP A 137 -52.73 17.99 24.31
N GLN A 138 -53.38 18.91 25.01
CA GLN A 138 -54.12 18.67 26.23
C GLN A 138 -55.43 17.95 25.94
N ASN A 139 -55.66 16.86 26.67
CA ASN A 139 -56.95 16.48 27.22
C ASN A 139 -58.18 16.73 26.32
N GLU A 140 -58.52 15.76 25.47
CA GLU A 140 -59.92 15.48 25.15
C GLU A 140 -60.23 14.03 25.50
N GLU A 141 -60.82 13.85 26.70
CA GLU A 141 -61.59 12.67 27.08
C GLU A 141 -62.61 12.33 25.98
N ASN A 142 -62.39 11.27 25.20
CA ASN A 142 -63.43 10.47 24.55
C ASN A 142 -62.88 9.10 24.09
N ASN A 143 -62.71 8.20 25.07
CA ASN A 143 -63.12 6.80 25.01
C ASN A 143 -62.84 6.01 23.71
N ASP A 144 -61.64 5.44 23.58
CA ASP A 144 -61.43 4.18 22.86
C ASP A 144 -60.33 3.34 23.54
N THR A 145 -60.69 2.73 24.67
CA THR A 145 -59.87 1.65 25.25
C THR A 145 -60.08 0.40 24.42
N GLY A 146 -59.01 -0.06 23.80
CA GLY A 146 -59.02 -1.09 22.77
C GLY A 146 -59.86 -2.32 23.04
N SER A 147 -60.41 -2.84 21.95
CA SER A 147 -60.82 -4.23 21.83
C SER A 147 -60.62 -4.65 20.38
N LEU A 148 -59.41 -5.12 20.07
CA LEU A 148 -59.18 -6.00 18.93
C LEU A 148 -59.89 -7.31 19.27
N ASP A 149 -61.11 -7.45 18.78
CA ASP A 149 -61.91 -8.65 18.94
C ASP A 149 -62.22 -9.27 17.57
N THR A 150 -62.23 -10.60 17.57
CA THR A 150 -62.51 -11.58 16.49
C THR A 150 -61.30 -12.00 15.61
N ALA A 151 -60.90 -13.29 15.50
CA ALA A 151 -61.49 -14.59 15.87
C ALA A 151 -60.36 -15.64 16.08
N ILE A 152 -60.28 -16.42 17.18
CA ILE A 152 -60.89 -17.74 17.53
C ILE A 152 -60.48 -18.95 16.65
N LEU A 153 -59.84 -19.94 17.32
CA LEU A 153 -59.85 -21.43 17.23
C LEU A 153 -58.40 -21.97 17.33
N ASP A 154 -58.02 -23.02 18.07
CA ASP A 154 -58.57 -23.86 19.14
C ASP A 154 -57.39 -24.73 19.65
N SER A 155 -57.43 -25.06 20.94
CA SER A 155 -56.74 -26.12 21.70
C SER A 155 -55.51 -26.88 21.15
N GLY A 156 -54.38 -26.67 21.84
CA GLY A 156 -53.69 -27.69 22.65
C GLY A 156 -53.16 -28.98 22.00
N ALA A 157 -51.84 -29.14 22.01
CA ALA A 157 -51.19 -30.40 22.34
C ALA A 157 -49.75 -30.19 22.83
N LEU A 158 -49.49 -30.69 24.05
CA LEU A 158 -48.17 -30.98 24.61
C LEU A 158 -47.62 -32.27 23.99
N ASN A 159 -46.31 -32.48 24.22
CA ASN A 159 -45.45 -33.65 23.99
C ASN A 159 -44.56 -33.50 22.74
N SER A 160 -43.30 -33.89 22.73
CA SER A 160 -42.41 -34.49 23.73
C SER A 160 -41.03 -34.58 23.06
N ASP A 161 -40.00 -34.62 23.89
CA ASP A 161 -38.58 -34.77 23.56
C ASP A 161 -38.28 -35.86 22.51
N THR A 162 -37.29 -35.59 21.64
CA THR A 162 -36.22 -36.57 21.31
C THR A 162 -34.97 -35.83 20.83
N GLU A 163 -33.88 -36.08 21.57
CA GLU A 163 -32.47 -35.85 21.25
C GLU A 163 -32.02 -36.62 20.00
N GLU A 164 -30.98 -36.15 19.31
CA GLU A 164 -29.89 -36.94 18.66
C GLU A 164 -28.85 -35.92 18.14
N SER A 165 -27.73 -35.66 18.84
CA SER A 165 -26.38 -36.20 18.55
C SER A 165 -26.08 -36.34 17.04
N ASP A 166 -25.05 -35.70 16.47
CA ASP A 166 -23.68 -36.19 16.57
C ASP A 166 -22.64 -35.18 16.05
N ARG A 167 -21.51 -35.15 16.75
CA ARG A 167 -20.22 -34.55 16.33
C ARG A 167 -19.37 -35.60 15.55
N PRO A 168 -18.25 -35.19 14.92
CA PRO A 168 -17.74 -35.75 13.66
C PRO A 168 -16.77 -36.93 13.85
N PRO A 169 -16.39 -37.63 12.77
CA PRO A 169 -15.13 -38.37 12.75
C PRO A 169 -14.03 -37.68 11.92
N THR A 170 -12.87 -37.69 12.55
CA THR A 170 -11.52 -37.39 12.06
C THR A 170 -10.99 -38.40 11.04
N SER A 171 -10.09 -37.97 10.15
CA SER A 171 -9.10 -38.82 9.46
C SER A 171 -8.11 -37.92 8.72
N SER A 172 -6.98 -37.55 9.32
CA SER A 172 -5.68 -38.26 9.27
C SER A 172 -5.05 -38.33 7.88
N GLY A 173 -3.91 -37.66 7.73
CA GLY A 173 -3.07 -37.66 6.53
C GLY A 173 -1.77 -36.89 6.74
N PHE A 174 -0.96 -37.33 7.71
CA PHE A 174 0.41 -36.90 7.94
C PHE A 174 1.36 -37.78 7.13
N ILE A 175 2.33 -37.23 6.38
CA ILE A 175 3.74 -37.70 6.25
C ILE A 175 4.60 -36.52 5.72
N PRO A 176 5.88 -36.40 6.13
CA PRO A 176 6.68 -35.18 6.07
C PRO A 176 7.81 -35.19 5.01
N GLN A 177 8.37 -33.98 4.77
CA GLN A 177 9.76 -33.63 4.39
C GLN A 177 10.42 -34.33 3.18
N GLU A 178 10.72 -33.54 2.13
CA GLU A 178 11.97 -33.70 1.36
C GLU A 178 12.67 -32.33 1.17
N GLU A 179 13.98 -32.40 1.33
CA GLU A 179 15.05 -31.40 1.45
C GLU A 179 15.21 -30.40 0.29
N PRO A 180 15.81 -29.21 0.54
CA PRO A 180 16.55 -28.48 -0.48
C PRO A 180 17.96 -29.10 -0.65
N SER A 181 18.18 -29.82 -1.75
CA SER A 181 19.52 -30.22 -2.19
C SER A 181 19.90 -29.49 -3.48
N GLY A 182 20.90 -28.61 -3.38
CA GLY A 182 21.38 -27.82 -4.51
C GLY A 182 22.52 -26.89 -4.16
N CYS A 183 23.58 -27.43 -3.57
CA CYS A 183 24.87 -26.76 -3.47
C CYS A 183 25.42 -26.58 -4.90
N GLY A 184 25.39 -25.35 -5.40
CA GLY A 184 26.08 -24.94 -6.63
C GLY A 184 27.44 -24.38 -6.27
N ASP A 185 28.45 -25.24 -6.28
CA ASP A 185 29.86 -24.93 -6.06
C ASP A 185 30.34 -23.81 -7.00
N LYS A 186 30.43 -22.56 -6.51
CA LYS A 186 31.36 -21.58 -7.11
C LYS A 186 32.74 -21.88 -6.57
N SER A 187 33.34 -22.94 -7.14
CA SER A 187 34.72 -23.33 -6.91
C SER A 187 35.64 -22.14 -7.13
N TRP A 188 36.31 -21.77 -6.04
CA TRP A 188 37.41 -20.83 -5.99
C TRP A 188 38.55 -21.36 -6.88
N LEU A 189 38.82 -20.69 -8.00
CA LEU A 189 40.08 -20.87 -8.73
C LEU A 189 41.19 -20.14 -7.98
N ILE A 190 41.70 -20.78 -6.93
CA ILE A 190 43.01 -20.46 -6.37
C ILE A 190 44.05 -20.97 -7.37
N ILE A 191 44.71 -20.03 -8.06
CA ILE A 191 45.90 -20.30 -8.88
C ILE A 191 47.06 -20.62 -7.93
N PRO A 192 47.64 -21.83 -7.92
CA PRO A 192 48.79 -22.11 -7.07
C PRO A 192 50.06 -21.54 -7.73
N LEU A 193 50.69 -20.65 -6.95
CA LEU A 193 52.05 -20.13 -7.12
C LEU A 193 53.04 -21.30 -7.21
N ILE A 194 53.46 -21.67 -8.42
CA ILE A 194 54.54 -22.65 -8.62
C ILE A 194 55.88 -21.97 -8.34
N LEU A 195 56.33 -22.12 -7.09
CA LEU A 195 57.72 -22.01 -6.67
C LEU A 195 58.56 -23.07 -7.39
N LEU A 196 59.17 -22.71 -8.52
CA LEU A 196 60.33 -23.42 -9.04
C LEU A 196 61.59 -22.65 -8.68
N GLY A 197 62.14 -23.01 -7.52
CA GLY A 197 63.50 -22.68 -7.17
C GLY A 197 64.48 -23.24 -8.21
N ARG A 198 65.36 -22.39 -8.72
CA ARG A 198 66.64 -22.82 -9.29
C ARG A 198 67.79 -22.01 -8.70
N ARG A 199 68.44 -22.68 -7.75
CA ARG A 199 69.88 -22.75 -7.44
C ARG A 199 70.79 -21.63 -8.00
N ARG A 200 71.42 -20.94 -7.04
CA ARG A 200 72.82 -20.46 -7.00
C ARG A 200 73.65 -20.68 -8.27
N LEU A 201 74.18 -19.59 -8.81
CA LEU A 201 75.57 -19.51 -9.24
C LEU A 201 76.19 -18.19 -8.75
N LEU A 202 77.21 -18.32 -7.90
CA LEU A 202 78.25 -17.34 -7.63
C LEU A 202 78.94 -16.94 -8.93
N TYR A 203 79.31 -15.68 -9.12
CA TYR A 203 80.65 -15.32 -9.63
C TYR A 203 80.96 -13.83 -9.41
N LYS A 204 82.05 -13.61 -8.65
CA LYS A 204 82.95 -12.44 -8.49
C LYS A 204 82.39 -11.03 -8.38
#